data_AF-E4RN80-F1
#
_entry.id   AF-E4RN80-F1
#
_cell.length_a   1.000
_cell.length_b   1.000
_cell.length_c   1.000
_cell.angle_alpha   90.00
_cell.angle_beta   90.00
_cell.angle_gamma   90.00
#
_symmetry.space_group_name_H-M   'P 1'
#
loop_
_entity.id
_entity.type
_entity.pdbx_description
1 polymer ?
#
loop_
_entity_poly.entity_id
_entity_poly.type
_entity_poly.pdbx_seq_one_letter_code
_entity_poly.pdbx_strand_id
1 'polypeptide(L)'
;MTLSIVLSGFDYFNQKFIEIGKEDITAEEKVYKIIDFGVTTLIENSQMADILRNNVQLVSEDFQKRIEIKQIESVEIFKKIVEQGIKEKSIKKLNPRNTAVMVLTALFTSNSEWLIDETPESEQQVEFIYNFLMDGIRRREN
;
A
#
# COMPACT_ATOMS: atom_id res chain seq x y z
N MET A 1 4.83 7.39 -24.69
CA MET A 1 3.41 7.08 -24.41
C MET A 1 3.21 6.29 -23.10
N THR A 2 4.27 5.71 -22.50
CA THR A 2 4.21 4.86 -21.28
C THR A 2 4.21 5.62 -19.94
N LEU A 3 4.91 6.76 -19.82
CA LEU A 3 5.04 7.49 -18.55
C LEU A 3 3.73 8.14 -18.05
N SER A 4 2.91 8.66 -18.95
CA SER A 4 1.61 9.26 -18.58
C SER A 4 0.68 8.25 -17.92
N ILE A 5 0.68 7.01 -18.41
CA ILE A 5 -0.16 5.93 -17.92
C ILE A 5 0.26 5.52 -16.49
N VAL A 6 1.57 5.49 -16.24
CA VAL A 6 2.11 5.22 -14.89
C VAL A 6 1.66 6.28 -13.88
N LEU A 7 1.76 7.57 -14.22
CA LEU A 7 1.31 8.64 -13.32
C LEU A 7 -0.19 8.57 -13.04
N SER A 8 -0.99 8.29 -14.07
CA SER A 8 -2.44 8.07 -13.90
C SER A 8 -2.74 6.86 -13.01
N GLY A 9 -1.91 5.81 -13.06
CA GLY A 9 -1.98 4.69 -12.12
C GLY A 9 -1.75 5.14 -10.68
N PHE A 10 -0.67 5.88 -10.40
CA PHE A 10 -0.42 6.43 -9.06
C PHE A 10 -1.53 7.39 -8.58
N ASP A 11 -2.08 8.21 -9.46
CA ASP A 11 -3.22 9.08 -9.12
C ASP A 11 -4.45 8.27 -8.73
N TYR A 12 -4.74 7.17 -9.45
CA TYR A 12 -5.83 6.26 -9.13
C TYR A 12 -5.63 5.59 -7.76
N PHE A 13 -4.43 5.07 -7.47
CA PHE A 13 -4.09 4.51 -6.16
C PHE A 13 -4.26 5.55 -5.04
N ASN A 14 -3.71 6.75 -5.22
CA ASN A 14 -3.80 7.81 -4.23
C ASN A 14 -5.25 8.24 -3.97
N GLN A 15 -6.08 8.38 -5.01
CA GLN A 15 -7.50 8.71 -4.85
C GLN A 15 -8.22 7.65 -4.01
N LYS A 16 -7.99 6.36 -4.31
CA LYS A 16 -8.60 5.26 -3.55
C LYS A 16 -8.15 5.23 -2.09
N PHE A 17 -6.86 5.48 -1.82
CA PHE A 17 -6.37 5.59 -0.45
C PHE A 17 -7.00 6.78 0.30
N ILE A 18 -7.18 7.92 -0.37
CA ILE A 18 -7.87 9.09 0.20
C ILE A 18 -9.32 8.75 0.55
N GLU A 19 -10.03 8.06 -0.34
CA GLU A 19 -11.41 7.61 -0.12
C GLU A 19 -11.50 6.73 1.13
N ILE A 20 -10.71 5.64 1.17
CA ILE A 20 -10.67 4.71 2.31
C ILE A 20 -10.29 5.44 3.61
N GLY A 21 -9.30 6.33 3.56
CA GLY A 21 -8.85 7.10 4.72
C GLY A 21 -9.95 7.96 5.37
N LYS A 22 -10.93 8.42 4.58
CA LYS A 22 -12.06 9.26 5.02
C LYS A 22 -13.26 8.47 5.52
N GLU A 23 -13.31 7.16 5.29
CA GLU A 23 -14.44 6.34 5.73
C GLU A 23 -14.55 6.33 7.27
N ASP A 24 -15.80 6.24 7.75
CA ASP A 24 -16.11 6.16 9.19
C ASP A 24 -16.08 4.70 9.66
N ILE A 25 -14.90 4.10 9.57
CA ILE A 25 -14.59 2.70 9.97
C ILE A 25 -13.28 2.68 10.76
N THR A 26 -13.00 1.56 11.41
CA THR A 26 -11.80 1.40 12.25
C THR A 26 -10.51 1.46 11.45
N ALA A 27 -9.40 1.74 12.12
CA ALA A 27 -8.09 1.73 11.46
C ALA A 27 -7.74 0.37 10.88
N GLU A 28 -8.07 -0.74 11.57
CA GLU A 28 -7.79 -2.09 11.05
C GLU A 28 -8.56 -2.39 9.76
N GLU A 29 -9.84 -1.97 9.67
CA GLU A 29 -10.64 -2.12 8.45
C GLU A 29 -10.09 -1.26 7.30
N LYS A 30 -9.59 -0.05 7.58
CA LYS A 30 -8.92 0.78 6.56
C LYS A 30 -7.63 0.15 6.07
N VAL A 31 -6.83 -0.43 6.97
CA VAL A 31 -5.61 -1.16 6.61
C VAL A 31 -5.97 -2.35 5.70
N TYR A 32 -6.98 -3.13 6.07
CA TYR A 32 -7.47 -4.25 5.25
C TYR A 32 -7.89 -3.78 3.86
N LYS A 33 -8.75 -2.76 3.75
CA LYS A 33 -9.22 -2.24 2.46
C LYS A 33 -8.10 -1.71 1.57
N ILE A 34 -7.07 -1.07 2.14
CA ILE A 34 -5.92 -0.60 1.37
C ILE A 34 -5.10 -1.78 0.82
N ILE A 35 -4.92 -2.83 1.62
CA ILE A 35 -4.18 -4.03 1.21
C ILE A 35 -4.98 -4.78 0.13
N ASP A 36 -6.27 -5.02 0.37
CA ASP A 36 -7.17 -5.67 -0.57
C ASP A 36 -7.16 -4.98 -1.95
N PHE A 37 -7.41 -3.67 -1.95
CA PHE A 37 -7.34 -2.88 -3.17
C PHE A 37 -5.96 -2.90 -3.82
N GLY A 38 -4.89 -2.77 -3.01
CA GLY A 38 -3.50 -2.78 -3.48
C GLY A 38 -3.14 -4.08 -4.21
N VAL A 39 -3.40 -5.21 -3.56
CA VAL A 39 -3.09 -6.56 -4.04
C VAL A 39 -3.95 -6.91 -5.25
N THR A 40 -5.26 -6.74 -5.17
CA THR A 40 -6.18 -7.09 -6.26
C THR A 40 -5.89 -6.27 -7.52
N THR A 41 -5.60 -4.97 -7.37
CA THR A 41 -5.24 -4.11 -8.51
C THR A 41 -3.92 -4.56 -9.17
N LEU A 42 -2.93 -4.99 -8.38
CA LEU A 42 -1.66 -5.49 -8.92
C LEU A 42 -1.82 -6.84 -9.63
N ILE A 43 -2.66 -7.74 -9.11
CA ILE A 43 -2.97 -9.03 -9.75
C ILE A 43 -3.67 -8.80 -11.09
N GLU A 44 -4.73 -7.97 -11.10
CA GLU A 44 -5.51 -7.67 -12.31
C GLU A 44 -4.70 -6.93 -13.38
N ASN A 45 -3.64 -6.22 -12.98
CA ASN A 45 -2.83 -5.36 -13.85
C ASN A 45 -1.34 -5.72 -13.80
N SER A 46 -1.00 -7.01 -13.68
CA SER A 46 0.39 -7.50 -13.53
C SER A 46 1.37 -6.94 -14.58
N GLN A 47 0.91 -6.74 -15.82
CA GLN A 47 1.70 -6.10 -16.89
C GLN A 47 2.15 -4.67 -16.55
N MET A 48 1.36 -3.91 -15.78
CA MET A 48 1.71 -2.56 -15.34
C MET A 48 2.81 -2.59 -14.26
N ALA A 49 2.77 -3.59 -13.38
CA ALA A 49 3.81 -3.82 -12.38
C ALA A 49 5.15 -4.16 -13.05
N ASP A 50 5.13 -4.97 -14.11
CA ASP A 50 6.32 -5.30 -14.90
C ASP A 50 6.91 -4.10 -15.63
N ILE A 51 6.06 -3.24 -16.22
CA ILE A 51 6.49 -2.00 -16.87
C ILE A 51 7.17 -1.09 -15.85
N LEU A 52 6.58 -0.92 -14.67
CA LEU A 52 7.15 -0.12 -13.59
C LEU A 52 8.52 -0.65 -13.14
N ARG A 53 8.61 -1.96 -12.86
CA ARG A 53 9.82 -2.61 -12.38
C ARG A 53 10.98 -2.50 -13.39
N ASN A 54 10.69 -2.73 -14.67
CA ASN A 54 11.71 -2.79 -15.71
C ASN A 54 12.15 -1.41 -16.24
N ASN A 55 11.35 -0.36 -16.03
CA ASN A 55 11.63 0.96 -16.61
C ASN A 55 11.97 2.04 -15.58
N VAL A 56 11.87 1.80 -14.27
CA VAL A 56 12.11 2.83 -13.24
C VAL A 56 13.51 3.45 -13.30
N GLN A 57 14.51 2.72 -13.79
CA GLN A 57 15.88 3.24 -13.97
C GLN A 57 16.05 4.08 -15.26
N LEU A 58 15.10 4.03 -16.18
CA LEU A 58 15.12 4.73 -17.47
C LEU A 58 14.27 6.02 -17.48
N VAL A 59 13.65 6.37 -16.34
CA VAL A 59 12.78 7.54 -16.23
C VAL A 59 13.56 8.80 -15.87
N SER A 60 13.11 9.95 -16.37
CA SER A 60 13.74 11.25 -16.09
C SER A 60 13.63 11.64 -14.61
N GLU A 61 14.56 12.46 -14.11
CA GLU A 61 14.51 12.99 -12.73
C GLU A 61 13.18 13.67 -12.41
N ASP A 62 12.61 14.42 -13.36
CA ASP A 62 11.30 15.07 -13.19
C ASP A 62 10.17 14.06 -12.99
N PHE A 63 10.26 12.89 -13.63
CA PHE A 63 9.30 11.82 -13.44
C PHE A 63 9.48 11.15 -12.07
N GLN A 64 10.71 10.93 -11.64
CA GLN A 64 11.03 10.39 -10.31
C GLN A 64 10.45 11.30 -9.21
N LYS A 65 10.69 12.62 -9.29
CA LYS A 65 10.13 13.60 -8.35
C LYS A 65 8.61 13.56 -8.27
N ARG A 66 7.92 13.35 -9.40
CA ARG A 66 6.45 13.22 -9.41
C ARG A 66 5.99 11.97 -8.69
N ILE A 67 6.66 10.84 -8.89
CA ILE A 67 6.37 9.60 -8.16
C ILE A 67 6.62 9.79 -6.66
N GLU A 68 7.74 10.41 -6.28
CA GLU A 68 8.06 10.69 -4.86
C GLU A 68 6.97 11.51 -4.18
N ILE A 69 6.47 12.57 -4.84
CA ILE A 69 5.36 13.38 -4.32
C ILE A 69 4.14 12.50 -4.06
N LYS A 70 3.79 11.62 -5.00
CA LYS A 70 2.64 10.72 -4.87
C LYS A 70 2.81 9.71 -3.74
N GLN A 71 4.01 9.19 -3.55
CA GLN A 71 4.34 8.29 -2.44
C GLN A 71 4.25 9.02 -1.08
N ILE A 72 4.72 10.27 -1.01
CA ILE A 72 4.58 11.10 0.19
C ILE A 72 3.10 11.33 0.55
N GLU A 73 2.25 11.59 -0.44
CA GLU A 73 0.80 11.71 -0.24
C GLU A 73 0.22 10.42 0.36
N SER A 74 0.56 9.25 -0.21
CA SER A 74 0.19 7.93 0.31
C SER A 74 0.64 7.72 1.76
N VAL A 75 1.88 8.11 2.09
CA VAL A 75 2.42 8.02 3.46
C VAL A 75 1.61 8.86 4.44
N GLU A 76 1.24 10.09 4.08
CA GLU A 76 0.47 10.96 4.98
C GLU A 76 -0.96 10.45 5.22
N ILE A 77 -1.56 9.78 4.23
CA ILE A 77 -2.86 9.12 4.40
C ILE A 77 -2.72 7.96 5.39
N PHE A 78 -1.76 7.06 5.15
CA PHE A 78 -1.59 5.87 5.98
C PHE A 78 -1.13 6.22 7.40
N LYS A 79 -0.33 7.28 7.56
CA LYS A 79 0.05 7.84 8.85
C LYS A 79 -1.18 8.23 9.68
N LYS A 80 -2.19 8.86 9.09
CA LYS A 80 -3.45 9.21 9.79
C LYS A 80 -4.22 7.97 10.22
N ILE A 81 -4.21 6.91 9.40
CA ILE A 81 -4.81 5.61 9.74
C ILE A 81 -4.08 5.00 10.95
N VAL A 82 -2.75 5.06 10.97
CA VAL A 82 -1.95 4.58 12.12
C VAL A 82 -2.25 5.41 13.38
N GLU A 83 -2.32 6.73 13.26
CA GLU A 83 -2.69 7.62 14.37
C GLU A 83 -4.10 7.30 14.92
N GLN A 84 -5.05 7.00 14.04
CA GLN A 84 -6.38 6.53 14.41
C GLN A 84 -6.28 5.20 15.18
N GLY A 85 -5.56 4.20 14.65
CA GLY A 85 -5.45 2.89 15.30
C GLY A 85 -4.74 2.92 16.66
N ILE A 86 -3.79 3.86 16.85
CA ILE A 86 -3.17 4.09 18.16
C ILE A 86 -4.20 4.65 19.16
N LYS A 87 -5.08 5.56 18.73
CA LYS A 87 -6.16 6.12 19.57
C LYS A 87 -7.20 5.04 19.90
N GLU A 88 -7.54 4.21 18.93
CA GLU A 88 -8.45 3.06 19.06
C GLU A 88 -7.85 1.91 19.88
N LYS A 89 -6.54 1.96 20.15
CA LYS A 89 -5.77 0.89 20.80
C LYS A 89 -5.65 -0.41 19.99
N SER A 90 -6.04 -0.42 18.72
CA SER A 90 -5.85 -1.56 17.80
C SER A 90 -4.40 -1.67 17.31
N ILE A 91 -3.72 -0.53 17.14
CA ILE A 91 -2.31 -0.46 16.73
C ILE A 91 -1.45 -0.07 17.95
N LYS A 92 -0.29 -0.73 18.10
CA LYS A 92 0.65 -0.43 19.20
C LYS A 92 1.25 0.97 19.05
N LYS A 93 1.68 1.57 20.16
CA LYS A 93 2.22 2.95 20.18
C LYS A 93 3.57 3.06 19.47
N LEU A 94 3.55 3.16 18.14
CA LEU A 94 4.70 3.33 17.26
C LEU A 94 4.79 4.75 16.72
N ASN A 95 5.90 5.06 16.03
CA ASN A 95 5.96 6.26 15.19
C ASN A 95 5.04 6.08 13.98
N PRO A 96 4.00 6.92 13.80
CA PRO A 96 3.00 6.71 12.75
C PRO A 96 3.57 6.82 11.34
N ARG A 97 4.49 7.76 11.10
CA ARG A 97 5.13 7.95 9.79
C ARG A 97 6.00 6.76 9.41
N ASN A 98 6.84 6.28 10.33
CA ASN A 98 7.69 5.12 10.05
C ASN A 98 6.86 3.85 9.83
N THR A 99 5.76 3.71 10.55
CA THR A 99 4.82 2.58 10.37
C THR A 99 4.14 2.65 9.01
N ALA A 100 3.68 3.84 8.59
CA ALA A 100 3.11 4.06 7.27
C ALA A 100 4.10 3.72 6.16
N VAL A 101 5.36 4.19 6.27
CA VAL A 101 6.41 3.85 5.31
C VAL A 101 6.63 2.34 5.27
N MET A 102 6.73 1.66 6.42
CA MET A 102 6.92 0.21 6.49
C MET A 102 5.79 -0.56 5.80
N VAL A 103 4.53 -0.20 6.07
CA VAL A 103 3.37 -0.87 5.48
C VAL A 103 3.31 -0.67 3.97
N LEU A 104 3.45 0.58 3.50
CA LEU A 104 3.45 0.87 2.07
C LEU A 104 4.65 0.21 1.36
N THR A 105 5.82 0.23 2.02
CA THR A 105 7.00 -0.50 1.53
C THR A 105 6.65 -1.96 1.37
N ALA A 106 6.18 -2.66 2.40
CA ALA A 106 5.84 -4.08 2.30
C ALA A 106 4.78 -4.39 1.22
N LEU A 107 3.76 -3.54 1.09
CA LEU A 107 2.72 -3.66 0.05
C LEU A 107 3.29 -3.52 -1.38
N PHE A 108 4.32 -2.68 -1.57
CA PHE A 108 4.86 -2.35 -2.90
C PHE A 108 6.27 -2.91 -3.19
N THR A 109 7.02 -3.44 -2.21
CA THR A 109 8.45 -3.82 -2.37
C THR A 109 8.70 -5.28 -2.67
N SER A 110 7.71 -6.17 -2.66
CA SER A 110 8.00 -7.57 -2.92
C SER A 110 7.37 -8.01 -4.22
N ASN A 111 8.21 -8.29 -5.22
CA ASN A 111 8.49 -9.63 -5.76
C ASN A 111 7.36 -10.67 -5.59
N SER A 112 6.11 -10.26 -5.82
CA SER A 112 4.93 -11.08 -5.63
C SER A 112 4.79 -12.17 -6.69
N GLU A 113 5.75 -12.36 -7.60
CA GLU A 113 5.74 -13.50 -8.52
C GLU A 113 5.56 -14.82 -7.75
N TRP A 114 6.32 -15.06 -6.67
CA TRP A 114 6.14 -16.28 -5.87
C TRP A 114 4.80 -16.32 -5.12
N LEU A 115 4.25 -15.19 -4.69
CA LEU A 115 2.94 -15.12 -4.03
C LEU A 115 1.80 -15.32 -5.04
N ILE A 116 1.97 -14.82 -6.26
CA ILE A 116 1.06 -15.01 -7.38
C ILE A 116 1.13 -16.46 -7.86
N ASP A 117 2.32 -17.07 -7.86
CA ASP A 117 2.56 -18.44 -8.32
C ASP A 117 2.15 -19.49 -7.27
N GLU A 118 2.35 -19.25 -5.97
CA GLU A 118 2.07 -20.21 -4.87
C GLU A 118 0.69 -20.01 -4.23
N THR A 119 0.10 -18.82 -4.31
CA THR A 119 -1.26 -18.51 -3.81
C THR A 119 -2.13 -17.99 -4.95
N PRO A 120 -2.73 -18.86 -5.77
CA PRO A 120 -3.41 -18.46 -7.01
C PRO A 120 -4.70 -17.66 -6.76
N GLU A 121 -5.26 -17.71 -5.55
CA GLU A 121 -6.47 -16.97 -5.19
C GLU A 121 -6.11 -15.63 -4.54
N SER A 122 -6.64 -14.54 -5.09
CA SER A 122 -6.38 -13.17 -4.62
C SER A 122 -6.75 -12.96 -3.14
N GLU A 123 -7.83 -13.57 -2.66
CA GLU A 123 -8.26 -13.49 -1.26
C GLU A 123 -7.19 -14.01 -0.30
N GLN A 124 -6.54 -15.13 -0.63
CA GLN A 124 -5.49 -15.73 0.22
C GLN A 124 -4.24 -14.82 0.29
N GLN A 125 -3.90 -14.16 -0.82
CA GLN A 125 -2.80 -13.19 -0.86
C GLN A 125 -3.10 -11.96 0.00
N VAL A 126 -4.33 -11.44 -0.09
CA VAL A 126 -4.81 -10.32 0.73
C VAL A 126 -4.76 -10.67 2.21
N GLU A 127 -5.30 -11.83 2.59
CA GLU A 127 -5.27 -12.29 3.99
C GLU A 127 -3.85 -12.47 4.51
N PHE A 128 -2.96 -13.09 3.71
CA PHE A 128 -1.57 -13.28 4.09
C PHE A 128 -0.86 -11.95 4.35
N ILE A 129 -0.94 -11.00 3.41
CA ILE A 129 -0.28 -9.70 3.52
C ILE A 129 -0.87 -8.90 4.68
N TYR A 130 -2.20 -8.91 4.84
CA TYR A 130 -2.88 -8.28 5.97
C TYR A 130 -2.40 -8.86 7.31
N ASN A 131 -2.42 -10.18 7.47
CA ASN A 131 -2.01 -10.82 8.71
C ASN A 131 -0.53 -10.58 9.02
N PHE A 132 0.35 -10.66 8.02
CA PHE A 132 1.77 -10.36 8.18
C PHE A 132 2.00 -8.92 8.67
N LEU A 133 1.35 -7.94 8.04
CA LEU A 133 1.46 -6.54 8.42
C LEU A 133 0.88 -6.25 9.79
N MET A 134 -0.32 -6.78 10.05
CA MET A 134 -1.01 -6.60 11.32
C MET A 134 -0.26 -7.28 12.46
N ASP A 135 0.36 -8.44 12.28
CA ASP A 135 1.22 -9.03 13.30
C ASP A 135 2.40 -8.12 13.68
N GLY A 136 2.91 -7.37 12.70
CA GLY A 136 3.96 -6.38 12.91
C GLY A 136 3.50 -5.15 13.71
N ILE A 137 2.23 -4.74 13.65
CA ILE A 137 1.78 -3.43 14.18
C ILE A 137 0.66 -3.52 15.23
N ARG A 138 -0.10 -4.60 15.27
CA ARG A 138 -1.24 -4.80 16.16
C ARG A 138 -0.78 -4.74 17.60
N ARG A 139 -1.61 -4.13 18.45
CA ARG A 139 -1.40 -4.18 19.89
C ARG A 139 -1.78 -5.57 20.39
N ARG A 140 -0.80 -6.33 20.86
CA ARG A 140 -1.04 -7.53 21.66
C ARG A 140 -1.22 -7.08 23.11
N GLU A 141 -2.34 -7.41 23.73
CA GLU A 141 -2.49 -7.22 25.17
C GLU A 141 -1.49 -8.14 25.87
N ASN A 142 -0.71 -7.57 26.80
CA ASN A 142 0.05 -8.31 27.80
C ASN A 142 -0.69 -8.16 29.13
#